data_AF-A0A2V1HWE9-F1
#
_entry.id   AF-A0A2V1HWE9-F1
#
_cell.length_a   1.000
_cell.length_b   1.000
_cell.length_c   1.000
_cell.angle_alpha   90.00
_cell.angle_beta   90.00
_cell.angle_gamma   90.00
#
_symmetry.space_group_name_H-M   'P 1'
#
loop_
_entity.id
_entity.type
_entity.pdbx_description
1 polymer ?
#
loop_
_entity_poly.entity_id
_entity_poly.type
_entity_poly.pdbx_seq_one_letter_code
_entity_poly.pdbx_strand_id
1 'polypeptide(L)' 'MAETAHLLERAGRIDAIADELADATHAVSRLADLEWNSAAASLFRSAIGSLVIDLDRARHSLRESADAYGRAARGA' A
#
# COMPACT_ATOMS: atom_id res chain seq x y z
N MET A 1 -18.95 22.13 -7.70
CA MET A 1 -17.52 22.46 -8.02
C MET A 1 -16.60 22.35 -6.81
N ALA A 2 -16.87 23.00 -5.66
CA ALA A 2 -16.00 22.87 -4.47
C ALA A 2 -15.94 21.42 -3.92
N GLU A 3 -17.07 20.71 -3.90
CA GLU A 3 -17.14 19.31 -3.48
C GLU A 3 -16.37 18.38 -4.43
N THR A 4 -16.53 18.56 -5.75
CA THR A 4 -15.77 17.85 -6.78
C THR A 4 -14.26 18.01 -6.59
N ALA A 5 -13.78 19.23 -6.32
CA ALA A 5 -12.36 19.50 -6.09
C ALA A 5 -11.85 18.82 -4.82
N HIS A 6 -12.64 18.83 -3.74
CA HIS A 6 -12.28 18.17 -2.48
C HIS A 6 -12.19 16.64 -2.61
N LEU A 7 -13.11 16.01 -3.36
CA LEU A 7 -13.07 14.57 -3.61
C LEU A 7 -11.87 14.15 -4.45
N LEU A 8 -11.49 14.96 -5.46
CA LEU A 8 -10.28 14.72 -6.26
C LEU A 8 -8.99 14.88 -5.45
N GLU A 9 -8.91 15.91 -4.60
CA GLU A 9 -7.77 16.10 -3.69
C GLU A 9 -7.62 14.90 -2.76
N ARG A 10 -8.73 14.40 -2.21
CA ARG A 10 -8.74 13.23 -1.33
C ARG A 10 -8.31 11.96 -2.05
N ALA A 11 -8.77 11.74 -3.29
CA ALA A 11 -8.33 10.63 -4.12
C ALA A 11 -6.81 10.67 -4.35
N GLY A 12 -6.27 11.82 -4.76
CA GLY A 12 -4.82 11.99 -5.01
C GLY A 12 -3.97 11.76 -3.76
N ARG A 13 -4.43 12.20 -2.58
CA ARG A 13 -3.74 11.92 -1.30
C ARG A 13 -3.72 10.44 -0.96
N ILE A 14 -4.79 9.70 -1.26
CA ILE A 14 -4.86 8.27 -1.00
C ILE A 14 -3.93 7.50 -1.96
N ASP A 15 -3.89 7.89 -3.23
CA ASP A 15 -2.96 7.31 -4.21
C ASP A 15 -1.50 7.54 -3.80
N ALA A 16 -1.14 8.74 -3.34
CA ALA A 16 0.21 9.02 -2.84
C ALA A 16 0.60 8.10 -1.67
N ILE A 17 -0.30 7.85 -0.72
CA ILE A 17 -0.07 6.92 0.39
C ILE A 17 0.10 5.48 -0.13
N ALA A 18 -0.69 5.08 -1.13
CA ALA A 18 -0.58 3.75 -1.74
C ALA A 18 0.79 3.55 -2.42
N ASP A 19 1.34 4.59 -3.02
CA ASP A 19 2.67 4.56 -3.64
C ASP A 19 3.80 4.53 -2.59
N GLU A 20 3.72 5.33 -1.53
CA GLU A 20 4.65 5.23 -0.39
C GLU A 20 4.65 3.81 0.22
N LEU A 21 3.48 3.19 0.30
CA LEU A 21 3.33 1.83 0.80
C LEU A 21 3.94 0.78 -0.15
N ALA A 22 3.92 1.03 -1.46
CA ALA A 22 4.59 0.18 -2.45
C ALA A 22 6.12 0.20 -2.23
N ASP A 23 6.69 1.38 -1.99
CA ASP A 23 8.13 1.53 -1.71
C ASP A 23 8.53 0.82 -0.41
N ALA A 24 7.71 0.96 0.64
CA ALA A 24 7.90 0.23 1.89
C ALA A 24 7.82 -1.29 1.68
N THR A 25 6.85 -1.76 0.90
CA THR A 25 6.70 -3.19 0.56
C THR A 25 7.95 -3.71 -0.16
N HIS A 26 8.47 -2.98 -1.15
CA HIS A 26 9.71 -3.33 -1.83
C HIS A 26 10.91 -3.36 -0.89
N ALA A 27 11.02 -2.41 0.05
CA ALA A 27 12.09 -2.40 1.03
C ALA A 27 12.03 -3.64 1.95
N VAL A 28 10.82 -4.01 2.39
CA VAL A 28 10.58 -5.20 3.23
C VAL A 28 10.85 -6.50 2.46
N SER A 29 10.44 -6.61 1.20
CA SER A 29 10.75 -7.77 0.36
C SER A 29 12.25 -7.99 0.18
N ARG A 30 13.03 -6.91 -0.02
CA ARG A 30 14.50 -7.01 -0.09
C ARG A 30 15.11 -7.55 1.20
N LEU A 31 14.53 -7.25 2.37
CA LEU A 31 14.98 -7.82 3.65
C LEU A 31 14.66 -9.32 3.75
N ALA A 32 13.54 -9.76 3.17
CA ALA A 32 13.16 -11.17 3.09
C ALA A 32 14.16 -12.01 2.25
N ASP A 33 14.66 -11.40 1.18
CA ASP A 33 15.56 -12.03 0.20
C ASP A 33 17.01 -12.17 0.67
N LEU A 34 17.40 -11.50 1.76
CA LEU A 34 18.74 -11.65 2.32
C LEU A 34 18.99 -13.12 2.76
N GLU A 35 20.22 -13.59 2.65
CA GLU A 35 20.61 -14.90 3.18
C GLU A 35 20.81 -14.81 4.69
N TRP A 36 19.81 -15.26 5.43
CA TRP A 36 19.86 -15.35 6.87
C TRP A 36 20.13 -16.80 7.32
N ASN A 37 21.32 -17.07 7.87
CA ASN A 37 21.78 -18.42 8.24
C ASN A 37 21.52 -18.76 9.72
N SER A 38 20.25 -18.85 10.14
CA SER A 38 19.88 -19.35 11.48
C SER A 38 18.44 -19.88 11.58
N ALA A 39 18.10 -20.61 12.64
CA ALA A 39 16.71 -21.02 12.88
C ALA A 39 15.80 -19.81 13.20
N ALA A 40 16.32 -18.80 13.89
CA ALA A 40 15.62 -17.54 14.15
C ALA A 40 15.32 -16.80 12.83
N ALA A 41 16.23 -16.89 11.86
CA ALA A 41 16.06 -16.31 10.56
C ALA A 41 14.89 -16.88 9.75
N SER A 42 14.57 -18.18 9.88
CA SER A 42 13.39 -18.75 9.24
C SER A 42 12.09 -18.15 9.77
N LEU A 43 12.00 -17.90 11.09
CA LEU A 43 10.86 -17.22 11.70
C LEU A 43 10.75 -15.76 11.22
N PHE A 44 11.87 -15.05 11.18
CA PHE A 44 11.91 -13.68 10.65
C PHE A 44 11.48 -13.63 9.18
N ARG A 45 11.94 -14.57 8.34
CA ARG A 45 11.57 -14.62 6.92
C ARG A 45 10.07 -14.85 6.72
N SER A 46 9.48 -15.75 7.51
CA SER A 46 8.02 -15.97 7.50
C SER A 46 7.24 -14.74 7.96
N ALA A 47 7.68 -14.07 9.03
CA ALA A 47 7.05 -12.85 9.51
C ALA A 47 7.12 -11.71 8.48
N ILE A 48 8.29 -11.54 7.85
CA ILE A 48 8.49 -10.56 6.77
C ILE A 48 7.61 -10.89 5.56
N GLY A 49 7.50 -12.17 5.18
CA GLY A 49 6.62 -12.61 4.10
C GLY A 49 5.15 -12.29 4.37
N SER A 50 4.67 -12.52 5.60
CA SER A 50 3.31 -12.12 6.00
C SER A 50 3.11 -10.61 5.93
N LEU A 51 4.10 -9.82 6.39
CA LEU A 51 4.06 -8.36 6.34
C LEU A 51 3.95 -7.85 4.89
N VAL A 52 4.71 -8.42 3.95
CA VAL A 52 4.61 -8.05 2.53
C VAL A 52 3.18 -8.25 2.01
N ILE A 53 2.55 -9.39 2.33
CA ILE A 53 1.17 -9.68 1.91
C ILE A 53 0.18 -8.67 2.52
N ASP A 54 0.34 -8.34 3.80
CA ASP A 54 -0.55 -7.39 4.48
C ASP A 54 -0.39 -5.96 3.94
N LEU A 55 0.84 -5.54 3.62
CA LEU A 55 1.12 -4.25 2.99
C LEU A 55 0.53 -4.17 1.58
N ASP A 56 0.65 -5.24 0.79
CA ASP A 56 0.04 -5.32 -0.54
C ASP A 56 -1.49 -5.23 -0.48
N ARG A 57 -2.12 -5.90 0.49
CA ARG A 57 -3.57 -5.81 0.71
C ARG A 57 -4.00 -4.40 1.11
N ALA A 58 -3.26 -3.76 2.02
CA ALA A 58 -3.54 -2.39 2.43
C ALA A 58 -3.40 -1.41 1.26
N ARG A 59 -2.36 -1.56 0.43
CA ARG A 59 -2.16 -0.77 -0.79
C ARG A 59 -3.31 -0.93 -1.76
N HIS A 60 -3.76 -2.16 -1.98
CA HIS A 60 -4.90 -2.44 -2.86
C HIS A 60 -6.17 -1.73 -2.36
N SER A 61 -6.47 -1.83 -1.06
CA SER A 61 -7.64 -1.19 -0.46
C SER A 61 -7.60 0.34 -0.54
N LEU A 62 -6.41 0.94 -0.44
CA LEU A 62 -6.23 2.38 -0.66
C LEU A 62 -6.54 2.76 -2.11
N ARG A 63 -6.04 2.01 -3.10
CA ARG A 63 -6.35 2.27 -4.52
C ARG A 63 -7.83 2.17 -4.83
N GLU A 64 -8.52 1.15 -4.30
CA GLU A 64 -9.97 1.03 -4.44
C GLU A 64 -10.72 2.24 -3.86
N SER A 65 -10.22 2.75 -2.73
CA SER A 65 -10.78 3.95 -2.08
C SER A 65 -10.53 5.21 -2.92
N ALA A 66 -9.31 5.40 -3.44
CA ALA A 66 -8.98 6.51 -4.34
C ALA A 66 -9.86 6.50 -5.59
N ASP A 67 -10.02 5.32 -6.20
CA ASP A 67 -10.90 5.11 -7.35
C ASP A 67 -12.37 5.43 -7.01
N ALA A 68 -12.85 5.04 -5.84
CA ALA A 68 -14.20 5.34 -5.38
C ALA A 68 -14.43 6.85 -5.24
N TYR A 69 -13.48 7.57 -4.63
CA TYR A 69 -13.54 9.03 -4.54
C TYR A 69 -13.45 9.70 -5.92
N GLY A 70 -12.60 9.20 -6.81
CA GLY A 70 -12.51 9.69 -8.18
C GLY A 70 -13.79 9.45 -9.01
N ARG A 71 -14.47 8.32 -8.82
CA ARG A 71 -15.79 8.07 -9.43
C ARG A 71 -16.87 8.99 -8.85
N ALA A 72 -16.89 9.16 -7.53
CA ALA A 72 -17.85 10.06 -6.87
C ALA A 72 -17.69 11.51 -7.36
N ALA A 73 -16.46 11.98 -7.54
CA ALA A 73 -16.18 13.33 -8.05
C ALA A 73 -16.70 13.52 -9.49
N ARG A 74 -16.60 12.52 -10.36
CA ARG A 74 -17.05 12.62 -11.76
C ARG A 74 -18.57 12.49 -11.94
N GLY A 75 -19.27 11.97 -10.93
CA GLY A 75 -20.73 11.84 -10.93
C GLY A 75 -21.48 12.99 -10.27
N ALA A 76 -20.77 13.97 -9.68
CA ALA A 76 -21.31 15.14 -8.97
C ALA A 76 -21.11 16.44 -9.75
#